data_AF-A0ABD2WZY2-F1
#
_entry.id   AF-A0ABD2WZY2-F1
#
_cell.length_a   1.000
_cell.length_b   1.000
_cell.length_c   1.000
_cell.angle_alpha   90.00
_cell.angle_beta   90.00
_cell.angle_gamma   90.00
#
_symmetry.space_group_name_H-M   'P 1'
#
loop_
_entity.id
_entity.type
_entity.pdbx_description
1 polymer ?
#
loop_
_entity_poly.entity_id
_entity_poly.type
_entity_poly.pdbx_seq_one_letter_code
_entity_poly.pdbx_strand_id
1 'polypeptide(L)'
;MTTEDKLEYQFYPLSGGQIQFRIKAPHDCHVALTTSPAESDPMWEIFIGGWKNSKSVIRKNRTKPDVSEVDTPDILSGDEFRGFWIRWNAGYLTVGKENEPEPFMSYVDPDGFQPTHLGVCTGWGTGGEWLIEGNVLQLDAR
;
A
#
# COMPACT_ATOMS: atom_id res chain seq x y z
N MET A 1 10.27 -10.17 0.53
CA MET A 1 9.18 -10.92 1.20
C MET A 1 8.18 -11.37 0.14
N THR A 2 7.36 -12.37 0.43
CA THR A 2 6.32 -12.86 -0.50
C THR A 2 4.96 -12.87 0.17
N THR A 3 3.92 -12.52 -0.58
CA THR A 3 2.53 -12.65 -0.15
C THR A 3 1.87 -13.79 -0.91
N GLU A 4 1.11 -14.62 -0.20
CA GLU A 4 0.33 -15.70 -0.80
C GLU A 4 -0.91 -15.14 -1.52
N ASP A 5 -1.55 -15.99 -2.32
CA ASP A 5 -2.83 -15.70 -2.95
C ASP A 5 -3.98 -15.72 -1.92
N LYS A 6 -3.99 -14.72 -1.03
CA LYS A 6 -5.02 -14.55 -0.02
C LYS A 6 -5.05 -13.12 0.48
N LEU A 7 -6.26 -12.61 0.70
CA LEU A 7 -6.51 -11.30 1.31
C LEU A 7 -6.24 -11.33 2.83
N GLU A 8 -5.00 -11.62 3.22
CA GLU A 8 -4.54 -11.58 4.60
C GLU A 8 -3.29 -10.71 4.69
N TYR A 9 -3.42 -9.59 5.41
CA TYR A 9 -2.32 -8.66 5.62
C TYR A 9 -1.25 -9.25 6.52
N GLN A 10 0.00 -9.19 6.06
CA GLN A 10 1.17 -9.35 6.91
C GLN A 10 1.60 -7.98 7.42
N PHE A 11 1.55 -7.77 8.74
CA PHE A 11 1.88 -6.49 9.36
C PHE A 11 3.33 -6.42 9.82
N TYR A 12 3.96 -5.29 9.55
CA TYR A 12 5.32 -4.97 9.98
C TYR A 12 5.35 -3.62 10.71
N PRO A 13 6.18 -3.46 11.76
CA PRO A 13 6.39 -2.17 12.40
C PRO A 13 6.93 -1.15 11.40
N LEU A 14 6.42 0.08 11.50
CA LEU A 14 6.73 1.19 10.62
C LEU A 14 7.18 2.39 11.46
N SER A 15 8.17 3.13 10.97
CA SER A 15 8.51 4.43 11.54
C SER A 15 8.79 5.48 10.46
N GLY A 16 8.43 6.73 10.76
CA GLY A 16 8.58 7.87 9.84
C GLY A 16 7.27 8.28 9.16
N GLY A 17 7.41 9.06 8.08
CA GLY A 17 6.31 9.64 7.30
C GLY A 17 6.20 9.12 5.87
N GLN A 18 6.94 8.05 5.54
CA GLN A 18 6.91 7.47 4.20
C GLN A 18 7.35 6.01 4.18
N ILE A 19 6.95 5.30 3.12
CA ILE A 19 7.55 4.04 2.67
C ILE A 19 7.88 4.12 1.19
N GLN A 20 8.90 3.35 0.81
CA GLN A 20 9.18 3.02 -0.58
C GLN A 20 9.22 1.51 -0.71
N PHE A 21 8.64 0.98 -1.77
CA PHE A 21 8.67 -0.44 -2.04
C PHE A 21 8.63 -0.72 -3.54
N ARG A 22 9.11 -1.88 -3.94
CA ARG A 22 8.90 -2.45 -5.26
C ARG A 22 8.12 -3.74 -5.11
N ILE A 23 7.21 -3.97 -6.06
CA ILE A 23 6.41 -5.18 -6.12
C ILE A 23 6.44 -5.75 -7.55
N LYS A 24 6.53 -7.07 -7.66
CA LYS A 24 6.26 -7.82 -8.89
C LYS A 24 4.99 -8.65 -8.67
N ALA A 25 3.90 -8.24 -9.30
CA ALA A 25 2.59 -8.87 -9.25
C ALA A 25 1.75 -8.39 -10.45
N PRO A 26 0.93 -9.23 -11.09
CA PRO A 26 0.07 -8.84 -12.22
C PRO A 26 -1.04 -7.84 -11.85
N HIS A 27 -1.56 -7.83 -10.62
CA HIS A 27 -2.61 -6.93 -10.15
C HIS A 27 -2.73 -6.95 -8.61
N ASP A 28 -3.64 -6.11 -8.08
CA ASP A 28 -4.13 -6.11 -6.69
C ASP A 28 -3.02 -6.03 -5.62
N CYS A 29 -2.14 -5.03 -5.73
CA CYS A 29 -1.21 -4.66 -4.66
C CYS A 29 -1.99 -3.94 -3.54
N HIS A 30 -2.05 -4.53 -2.35
CA HIS A 30 -2.77 -3.97 -1.21
C HIS A 30 -1.79 -3.54 -0.12
N VAL A 31 -1.93 -2.28 0.32
CA VAL A 31 -1.17 -1.70 1.41
C VAL A 31 -2.13 -1.14 2.46
N ALA A 32 -1.93 -1.52 3.71
CA ALA A 32 -2.64 -1.00 4.87
C ALA A 32 -1.70 -0.20 5.76
N LEU A 33 -2.13 1.00 6.15
CA LEU A 33 -1.48 1.81 7.17
C LEU A 33 -2.38 1.87 8.39
N THR A 34 -1.91 1.36 9.53
CA THR A 34 -2.69 1.20 10.77
C THR A 34 -1.88 1.65 12.00
N THR A 35 -2.55 1.74 13.15
CA THR A 35 -1.93 2.06 14.45
C THR A 35 -1.60 0.82 15.30
N SER A 36 -1.88 -0.39 14.80
CA SER A 36 -1.62 -1.68 15.45
C SER A 36 -1.26 -2.75 14.42
N PRO A 37 -0.64 -3.88 14.79
CA PRO A 37 -0.30 -4.97 13.87
C PRO A 37 -1.52 -5.82 13.45
N ALA A 38 -2.62 -5.16 13.12
CA ALA A 38 -3.90 -5.74 12.74
C ALA A 38 -4.72 -4.70 11.96
N GLU A 39 -5.71 -5.16 11.19
CA GLU A 39 -6.73 -4.31 10.60
C GLU A 39 -7.55 -3.65 11.72
N SER A 40 -7.35 -2.35 11.92
CA SER A 40 -8.00 -1.59 12.98
C SER A 40 -8.16 -0.13 12.58
N ASP A 41 -9.20 0.52 13.10
CA ASP A 41 -9.39 1.95 12.89
C ASP A 41 -8.53 2.76 13.87
N PRO A 42 -7.91 3.88 13.42
CA PRO A 42 -7.96 4.42 12.06
C PRO A 42 -7.06 3.65 11.07
N MET A 43 -7.55 3.48 9.84
CA MET A 43 -6.87 2.74 8.76
C MET A 43 -6.93 3.51 7.44
N TRP A 44 -5.80 3.58 6.73
CA TRP A 44 -5.78 3.87 5.30
C TRP A 44 -5.44 2.60 4.53
N GLU A 45 -6.30 2.24 3.60
CA GLU A 45 -6.06 1.17 2.63
C GLU A 45 -5.73 1.80 1.28
N ILE A 46 -4.65 1.35 0.67
CA ILE A 46 -4.19 1.78 -0.63
C ILE A 46 -4.18 0.54 -1.52
N PHE A 47 -5.00 0.56 -2.56
CA PHE A 47 -5.06 -0.48 -3.57
C PHE A 47 -4.42 0.07 -4.84
N ILE A 48 -3.35 -0.56 -5.31
CA ILE A 48 -2.65 -0.21 -6.55
C ILE A 48 -2.88 -1.32 -7.57
N GLY A 49 -3.27 -0.95 -8.80
CA GLY A 49 -3.53 -1.93 -9.86
C GLY A 49 -4.67 -2.90 -9.53
N GLY A 50 -5.70 -2.38 -8.85
CA GLY A 50 -6.94 -3.10 -8.57
C GLY A 50 -7.79 -3.35 -9.83
N TRP A 51 -8.82 -4.18 -9.70
CA TRP A 51 -9.78 -4.49 -10.78
C TRP A 51 -9.07 -4.96 -12.06
N LYS A 52 -8.22 -5.99 -11.93
CA LYS A 52 -7.38 -6.48 -13.03
C LYS A 52 -6.43 -5.40 -13.57
N ASN A 53 -5.71 -4.73 -12.66
CA ASN A 53 -4.70 -3.73 -13.01
C ASN A 53 -5.25 -2.52 -13.78
N SER A 54 -6.51 -2.14 -13.56
CA SER A 54 -7.16 -1.03 -14.28
C SER A 54 -7.21 0.26 -13.48
N LYS A 55 -7.27 0.19 -12.14
CA LYS A 55 -7.42 1.38 -11.30
C LYS A 55 -6.78 1.23 -9.92
N SER A 56 -6.54 2.36 -9.28
CA SER A 56 -6.01 2.45 -7.92
C SER A 56 -6.94 3.28 -7.05
N VAL A 57 -7.11 2.91 -5.79
CA VAL A 57 -8.00 3.65 -4.87
C VAL A 57 -7.40 3.76 -3.47
N ILE A 58 -7.80 4.81 -2.74
CA ILE A 58 -7.58 4.94 -1.30
C ILE A 58 -8.93 4.73 -0.61
N ARG A 59 -8.97 3.89 0.43
CA ARG A 59 -10.13 3.67 1.27
C ARG A 59 -9.80 3.98 2.73
N LYS A 60 -10.74 4.63 3.42
CA LYS A 60 -10.67 4.91 4.85
C LYS A 60 -11.49 3.86 5.62
N ASN A 61 -10.89 3.27 6.64
CA ASN A 61 -11.57 2.39 7.61
C ASN A 61 -12.47 1.32 6.97
N ARG A 62 -12.01 0.70 5.87
CA ARG A 62 -12.76 -0.36 5.15
C ARG A 62 -14.18 0.02 4.75
N THR A 63 -14.46 1.31 4.64
CA THR A 63 -15.81 1.85 4.41
C THR A 63 -15.92 2.46 3.01
N LYS A 64 -17.08 2.29 2.37
CA LYS A 64 -17.40 2.91 1.07
C LYS A 64 -18.18 4.22 1.28
N PRO A 65 -18.09 5.20 0.35
CA PRO A 65 -17.29 5.17 -0.89
C PRO A 65 -15.78 5.25 -0.64
N ASP A 66 -14.98 4.87 -1.65
CA ASP A 66 -13.53 5.11 -1.62
C ASP A 66 -13.27 6.63 -1.62
N VAL A 67 -12.24 7.08 -0.90
CA VAL A 67 -11.96 8.50 -0.71
C VAL A 67 -11.11 9.10 -1.83
N SER A 68 -10.46 8.25 -2.63
CA SER A 68 -9.80 8.60 -3.88
C SER A 68 -9.86 7.41 -4.83
N GLU A 69 -10.06 7.66 -6.12
CA GLU A 69 -10.06 6.64 -7.19
C GLU A 69 -9.44 7.24 -8.45
N VAL A 70 -8.51 6.51 -9.08
CA VAL A 70 -7.76 6.95 -10.27
C VAL A 70 -7.60 5.78 -11.23
N ASP A 71 -7.83 6.02 -12.53
CA ASP A 71 -7.51 5.04 -13.57
C ASP A 71 -6.00 4.87 -13.71
N THR A 72 -5.53 3.64 -13.57
CA THR A 72 -4.11 3.28 -13.58
C THR A 72 -3.91 1.97 -14.36
N PRO A 73 -4.24 1.94 -15.66
CA PRO A 73 -4.11 0.74 -16.47
C PRO A 73 -2.65 0.29 -16.51
N ASP A 74 -2.44 -1.02 -16.37
CA ASP A 74 -1.14 -1.67 -16.48
C ASP A 74 -0.10 -1.08 -15.54
N ILE A 75 -0.48 -0.60 -14.36
CA ILE A 75 0.46 0.04 -13.41
C ILE A 75 1.38 -0.99 -12.73
N LEU A 76 0.87 -2.19 -12.46
CA LEU A 76 1.64 -3.33 -11.96
C LEU A 76 2.12 -4.24 -13.10
N SER A 77 3.07 -5.13 -12.81
CA SER A 77 3.57 -6.15 -13.75
C SER A 77 3.91 -7.44 -13.02
N GLY A 78 3.53 -8.59 -13.62
CA GLY A 78 3.92 -9.92 -13.14
C GLY A 78 5.34 -10.32 -13.56
N ASP A 79 5.93 -9.63 -14.54
CA ASP A 79 7.21 -10.00 -15.14
C ASP A 79 8.40 -9.21 -14.55
N GLU A 80 8.15 -8.03 -13.98
CA GLU A 80 9.18 -7.13 -13.46
C GLU A 80 8.76 -6.44 -12.17
N PHE A 81 9.74 -6.05 -11.36
CA PHE A 81 9.50 -5.20 -10.20
C PHE A 81 9.16 -3.78 -10.63
N ARG A 82 8.08 -3.24 -10.07
CA ARG A 82 7.72 -1.82 -10.21
C ARG A 82 7.66 -1.15 -8.86
N GLY A 83 8.27 0.02 -8.78
CA GLY A 83 8.44 0.77 -7.55
C GLY A 83 7.36 1.80 -7.31
N PHE A 84 7.04 2.00 -6.04
CA PHE A 84 6.06 2.95 -5.55
C PHE A 84 6.54 3.58 -4.24
N TRP A 85 6.03 4.76 -3.96
CA TRP A 85 6.18 5.40 -2.66
C TRP A 85 4.81 5.80 -2.10
N ILE A 86 4.68 5.74 -0.79
CA ILE A 86 3.53 6.27 -0.05
C ILE A 86 4.08 7.22 1.01
N ARG A 87 3.57 8.45 1.03
CA ARG A 87 3.99 9.50 1.97
C ARG A 87 2.79 10.04 2.72
N TRP A 88 2.96 10.31 4.00
CA TRP A 88 1.95 10.93 4.83
C TRP A 88 2.54 12.00 5.73
N ASN A 89 1.83 13.11 5.86
CA ASN A 89 2.15 14.17 6.81
C ASN A 89 0.87 14.90 7.20
N ALA A 90 0.60 15.01 8.51
CA ALA A 90 -0.53 15.77 9.05
C ALA A 90 -1.87 15.47 8.34
N GLY A 91 -2.18 14.18 8.11
CA GLY A 91 -3.41 13.74 7.45
C GLY A 91 -3.38 13.77 5.91
N TYR A 92 -2.36 14.36 5.28
CA TYR A 92 -2.22 14.33 3.83
C TYR A 92 -1.46 13.08 3.38
N LEU A 93 -2.17 12.14 2.76
CA LEU A 93 -1.66 10.89 2.21
C LEU A 93 -1.47 11.03 0.70
N THR A 94 -0.31 10.60 0.18
CA THR A 94 0.02 10.65 -1.24
C THR A 94 0.69 9.35 -1.69
N VAL A 95 0.42 8.94 -2.92
CA VAL A 95 0.93 7.72 -3.54
C VAL A 95 1.51 8.08 -4.90
N GLY A 96 2.73 7.64 -5.18
CA GLY A 96 3.40 7.89 -6.45
C GLY A 96 4.27 6.72 -6.90
N LYS A 97 4.80 6.84 -8.12
CA LYS A 97 5.70 5.84 -8.71
C LYS A 97 7.14 6.14 -8.34
N GLU A 98 7.95 5.09 -8.21
CA GLU A 98 9.39 5.24 -8.01
C GLU A 98 10.02 6.07 -9.15
N ASN A 99 10.96 6.93 -8.80
CA ASN A 99 11.60 7.91 -9.69
C ASN A 99 10.68 9.01 -10.26
N GLU A 100 9.39 9.02 -9.89
CA GLU A 100 8.48 10.13 -10.20
C GLU A 100 8.21 10.96 -8.94
N PRO A 101 8.42 12.29 -8.97
CA PRO A 101 8.21 13.14 -7.79
C PRO A 101 6.73 13.39 -7.51
N GLU A 102 5.89 13.40 -8.55
CA GLU A 102 4.48 13.74 -8.46
C GLU A 102 3.64 12.51 -8.05
N PRO A 103 2.67 12.67 -7.13
CA PRO A 103 1.74 11.62 -6.81
C PRO A 103 0.75 11.40 -7.96
N PHE A 104 0.40 10.14 -8.22
CA PHE A 104 -0.75 9.82 -9.08
C PHE A 104 -2.06 9.75 -8.30
N MET A 105 -2.00 9.66 -6.96
CA MET A 105 -3.18 9.54 -6.09
C MET A 105 -2.93 10.21 -4.74
N SER A 106 -3.95 10.85 -4.17
CA SER A 106 -3.82 11.55 -2.88
C SER A 106 -5.15 11.60 -2.12
N TYR A 107 -5.06 11.82 -0.81
CA TYR A 107 -6.20 11.99 0.07
C TYR A 107 -5.83 12.92 1.25
N VAL A 108 -6.73 13.85 1.60
CA VAL A 108 -6.61 14.67 2.80
C VAL A 108 -7.60 14.13 3.84
N ASP A 109 -7.07 13.46 4.86
CA ASP A 109 -7.84 12.97 5.99
C ASP A 109 -8.03 14.11 7.02
N PRO A 110 -9.27 14.57 7.26
CA PRO A 110 -9.53 15.65 8.22
C PRO A 110 -9.22 15.25 9.66
N ASP A 111 -9.35 13.97 10.00
CA ASP A 111 -9.04 13.47 11.34
C ASP A 111 -7.54 13.21 11.48
N GLY A 112 -6.94 12.69 10.41
CA GLY A 112 -5.52 12.32 10.34
C GLY A 112 -5.12 11.25 11.36
N PHE A 113 -3.99 10.61 11.13
CA PHE A 113 -3.32 9.81 12.16
C PHE A 113 -1.86 9.57 11.77
N GLN A 114 -1.07 9.09 12.72
CA GLN A 114 0.29 8.61 12.47
C GLN A 114 0.28 7.08 12.41
N PRO A 115 0.42 6.48 11.21
CA PRO A 115 0.63 5.05 11.08
C PRO A 115 1.87 4.58 11.86
N THR A 116 1.75 3.42 12.48
CA THR A 116 2.83 2.71 13.18
C THR A 116 3.07 1.32 12.61
N HIS A 117 2.18 0.83 11.76
CA HIS A 117 2.29 -0.47 11.12
C HIS A 117 1.93 -0.40 9.64
N LEU A 118 2.64 -1.22 8.87
CA LEU A 118 2.43 -1.45 7.45
C LEU A 118 1.90 -2.88 7.28
N GLY A 119 0.67 -3.03 6.81
CA GLY A 119 0.15 -4.29 6.30
C GLY A 119 0.37 -4.39 4.81
N VAL A 120 0.86 -5.52 4.31
CA VAL A 120 0.92 -5.81 2.87
C VAL A 120 0.26 -7.14 2.55
N CYS A 121 -0.45 -7.20 1.43
CA CYS A 121 -0.93 -8.44 0.82
C CYS A 121 -1.13 -8.26 -0.69
N THR A 122 -1.31 -9.37 -1.39
CA THR A 122 -1.82 -9.37 -2.75
C THR A 122 -3.23 -9.95 -2.76
N GLY A 123 -4.08 -9.44 -3.66
CA GLY A 123 -5.47 -9.90 -3.79
C GLY A 123 -5.60 -11.33 -4.35
N TRP A 124 -6.85 -11.81 -4.44
CA TRP A 124 -7.18 -13.14 -4.94
C TRP A 124 -6.71 -13.37 -6.40
N GLY A 125 -6.15 -14.54 -6.70
CA GLY A 125 -5.58 -14.95 -7.96
C GLY A 125 -4.11 -14.60 -8.17
N THR A 126 -3.41 -13.99 -7.19
CA THR A 126 -2.02 -13.55 -7.40
C THR A 126 -1.17 -13.51 -6.13
N GLY A 127 0.03 -14.10 -6.20
CA GLY A 127 1.10 -13.85 -5.24
C GLY A 127 1.88 -12.59 -5.62
N GLY A 128 2.59 -12.00 -4.65
CA GLY A 128 3.46 -10.85 -4.88
C GLY A 128 4.85 -11.06 -4.32
N GLU A 129 5.87 -10.68 -5.09
CA GLU A 129 7.23 -10.52 -4.56
C GLU A 129 7.44 -9.05 -4.21
N TRP A 130 7.87 -8.77 -2.98
CA TRP A 130 8.03 -7.42 -2.46
C TRP A 130 9.45 -7.15 -2.00
N LEU A 131 9.97 -5.99 -2.39
CA LEU A 131 11.18 -5.36 -1.88
C LEU A 131 10.76 -4.08 -1.17
N ILE A 132 10.77 -4.07 0.16
CA ILE A 132 10.39 -2.88 0.93
C ILE A 132 11.67 -2.17 1.39
N GLU A 133 11.81 -0.91 1.02
CA GLU A 133 12.95 -0.06 1.36
C GLU A 133 12.57 0.92 2.49
N GLY A 134 13.47 1.10 3.45
CA GLY A 134 13.28 2.01 4.59
C GLY A 134 12.91 1.32 5.90
N ASN A 135 12.42 2.10 6.86
CA ASN A 135 12.33 1.78 8.30
C ASN A 135 11.31 0.68 8.70
N VAL A 136 11.11 -0.31 7.84
CA VAL A 136 10.42 -1.54 8.20
C VAL A 136 11.44 -2.41 8.92
N LEU A 137 11.22 -2.62 10.22
CA LEU A 137 12.07 -3.52 10.99
C LEU A 137 11.79 -4.94 10.48
N GLN A 138 12.71 -5.47 9.66
CA GLN A 138 12.75 -6.89 9.36
C GLN A 138 12.95 -7.62 10.70
N LEU A 139 11.94 -8.38 11.12
CA LEU A 139 12.15 -9.37 12.16
C LEU A 139 12.98 -10.47 11.52
N ASP A 140 14.29 -10.45 11.78
CA ASP A 140 15.17 -11.55 11.46
C ASP A 140 14.60 -12.81 12.13
N ALA A 141 14.16 -13.77 11.32
CA ALA A 141 13.83 -15.10 11.82
C ALA A 141 15.10 -15.73 12.40
N ARG A 142 15.10 -16.02 13.70
CA ARG A 142 16.04 -16.96 14.30
C ARG A 142 15.58 -18.39 14.07
#